data_AF-A0A810N0V3-F1
#
_entry.id   AF-A0A810N0V3-F1
#
_cell.length_a   1.000
_cell.length_b   1.000
_cell.length_c   1.000
_cell.angle_alpha   90.00
_cell.angle_beta   90.00
_cell.angle_gamma   90.00
#
_symmetry.space_group_name_H-M   'P 1'
#
loop_
_entity.id
_entity.type
_entity.pdbx_description
1 polymer ?
#
loop_
_entity_poly.entity_id
_entity_poly.type
_entity_poly.pdbx_seq_one_letter_code
_entity_poly.pdbx_strand_id
1 'polypeptide(L)'
;MSEYSDPSLDLEEPTTDTEGFGSETDTGQEPLSYEPNSIVIQNVDGSTETITDTDGDGVADMVTQDFDGDGNADAILVDTDGDGHLDTILRDYDDNGTIDAVGIDSNADGLIDIVGTDTNADGYVDTVVADTNFNGTPDMVVQDTNFDGRVDLIATDANENGVTDQVIRDTNNDGVADQVNYIDPTTNPYAAS
;
A
#
# COMPACT_ATOMS: atom_id res chain seq x y z
N MET A 1 -60.23 3.91 -60.43
CA MET A 1 -60.81 3.28 -59.22
C MET A 1 -60.14 1.92 -59.06
N SER A 2 -59.57 1.53 -57.93
CA SER A 2 -59.25 2.16 -56.64
C SER A 2 -58.31 1.13 -55.96
N GLU A 3 -57.11 1.52 -55.57
CA GLU A 3 -56.74 1.92 -54.20
C GLU A 3 -56.91 0.83 -53.13
N TYR A 4 -55.78 0.60 -52.46
CA TYR A 4 -55.47 -0.07 -51.21
C TYR A 4 -56.60 -0.20 -50.19
N SER A 5 -56.55 -1.31 -49.44
CA SER A 5 -56.90 -1.36 -48.01
C SER A 5 -56.15 -2.52 -47.33
N ASP A 6 -55.27 -2.17 -46.40
CA ASP A 6 -54.83 -2.98 -45.26
C ASP A 6 -55.61 -2.47 -44.03
N PRO A 7 -56.06 -3.34 -43.10
CA PRO A 7 -55.45 -3.29 -41.76
C PRO A 7 -55.33 -4.65 -41.03
N SER A 8 -54.12 -4.93 -40.53
CA SER A 8 -53.74 -5.53 -39.24
C SER A 8 -54.61 -6.63 -38.60
N LEU A 9 -54.03 -7.83 -38.43
CA LEU A 9 -54.46 -8.80 -37.42
C LEU A 9 -53.27 -9.26 -36.57
N ASP A 10 -53.42 -8.97 -35.28
CA ASP A 10 -52.60 -9.29 -34.11
C ASP A 10 -52.56 -10.80 -33.85
N LEU A 11 -51.39 -11.39 -33.63
CA LEU A 11 -51.25 -12.76 -33.12
C LEU A 11 -50.09 -12.84 -32.11
N GLU A 12 -50.49 -13.08 -30.86
CA GLU A 12 -49.70 -13.25 -29.65
C GLU A 12 -48.71 -14.44 -29.75
N GLU A 13 -47.52 -14.29 -29.15
CA GLU A 13 -46.48 -15.34 -29.03
C GLU A 13 -46.64 -16.15 -27.71
N PRO A 14 -46.63 -17.49 -27.77
CA PRO A 14 -46.29 -18.33 -26.62
C PRO A 14 -45.19 -19.37 -27.00
N THR A 15 -44.21 -19.71 -26.14
CA THR A 15 -44.34 -20.74 -25.09
C THR A 15 -42.96 -21.03 -24.46
N THR A 16 -42.99 -21.52 -23.22
CA THR A 16 -41.88 -22.01 -22.41
C THR A 16 -41.56 -23.51 -22.61
N ASP A 17 -40.35 -23.88 -22.15
CA ASP A 17 -39.87 -25.16 -21.58
C ASP A 17 -38.73 -25.88 -22.31
N THR A 18 -37.60 -26.02 -21.61
CA THR A 18 -36.72 -27.20 -21.75
C THR A 18 -36.05 -27.49 -20.41
N GLU A 19 -36.28 -28.70 -19.90
CA GLU A 19 -35.70 -29.29 -18.68
C GLU A 19 -34.35 -29.97 -18.96
N GLY A 20 -33.41 -29.83 -18.01
CA GLY A 20 -32.54 -30.93 -17.54
C GLY A 20 -31.09 -31.02 -18.05
N PHE A 21 -30.11 -30.85 -17.16
CA PHE A 21 -29.05 -31.84 -16.80
C PHE A 21 -28.17 -31.26 -15.67
N GLY A 22 -28.15 -31.94 -14.51
CA GLY A 22 -27.37 -31.52 -13.34
C GLY A 22 -25.94 -32.07 -13.30
N SER A 23 -25.09 -31.41 -12.50
CA SER A 23 -24.00 -32.02 -11.74
C SER A 23 -23.55 -31.04 -10.66
N GLU A 24 -23.75 -31.40 -9.40
CA GLU A 24 -23.14 -30.70 -8.27
C GLU A 24 -21.63 -30.95 -8.26
N THR A 25 -20.84 -29.89 -8.08
CA THR A 25 -19.63 -29.93 -7.27
C THR A 25 -19.63 -28.73 -6.35
N ASP A 26 -19.82 -29.02 -5.07
CA ASP A 26 -19.39 -28.26 -3.92
C ASP A 26 -17.95 -27.72 -4.10
N THR A 27 -17.83 -26.41 -4.19
CA THR A 27 -16.72 -25.68 -3.60
C THR A 27 -17.35 -24.53 -2.84
N GLY A 28 -17.47 -24.66 -1.52
CA GLY A 28 -17.87 -23.59 -0.60
C GLY A 28 -16.94 -22.37 -0.62
N GLN A 29 -16.79 -21.74 -1.78
CA GLN A 29 -16.38 -20.35 -1.86
C GLN A 29 -17.63 -19.52 -1.62
N GLU A 30 -17.68 -18.88 -0.44
CA GLU A 30 -18.47 -17.67 -0.27
C GLU A 30 -18.24 -16.79 -1.51
N PRO A 31 -19.29 -16.27 -2.17
CA PRO A 31 -19.08 -15.38 -3.30
C PRO A 31 -18.25 -14.20 -2.79
N LEU A 32 -17.08 -13.99 -3.40
CA LEU A 32 -16.28 -12.78 -3.22
C LEU A 32 -17.26 -11.60 -3.36
N SER A 33 -17.42 -10.80 -2.30
CA SER A 33 -18.33 -9.66 -2.31
C SER A 33 -17.84 -8.69 -3.37
N TYR A 34 -18.48 -8.72 -4.54
CA TYR A 34 -18.21 -7.80 -5.62
C TYR A 34 -18.83 -6.46 -5.20
N GLU A 35 -18.07 -5.65 -4.47
CA GLU A 35 -18.48 -4.28 -4.18
C GLU A 35 -18.60 -3.55 -5.53
N PRO A 36 -19.71 -2.84 -5.78
CA PRO A 36 -20.03 -2.23 -7.08
C PRO A 36 -19.02 -1.19 -7.59
N ASN A 37 -17.95 -0.96 -6.83
CA ASN A 37 -16.90 0.01 -7.09
C ASN A 37 -15.49 -0.63 -7.16
N SER A 38 -15.40 -1.95 -7.37
CA SER A 38 -14.10 -2.62 -7.54
C SER A 38 -13.92 -3.20 -8.95
N ILE A 39 -12.71 -3.10 -9.49
CA ILE A 39 -12.27 -3.77 -10.71
C ILE A 39 -11.23 -4.80 -10.32
N VAL A 40 -11.46 -6.06 -10.71
CA VAL A 40 -10.51 -7.16 -10.52
C VAL A 40 -9.87 -7.52 -11.85
N ILE A 41 -8.54 -7.49 -11.89
CA ILE A 41 -7.71 -7.96 -13.00
C ILE A 41 -7.11 -9.29 -12.56
N GLN A 42 -7.40 -10.36 -13.30
CA GLN A 42 -6.79 -11.67 -13.09
C GLN A 42 -5.89 -12.00 -14.28
N ASN A 43 -4.62 -12.30 -14.00
CA ASN A 43 -3.64 -12.68 -15.00
C ASN A 43 -3.61 -14.20 -15.21
N VAL A 44 -3.05 -14.63 -16.34
CA VAL A 44 -2.98 -16.06 -16.71
C VAL A 44 -2.01 -16.85 -15.81
N ASP A 45 -1.07 -16.17 -15.16
CA ASP A 45 -0.12 -16.76 -14.23
C ASP A 45 -0.68 -16.97 -12.82
N GLY A 46 -1.89 -16.49 -12.55
CA GLY A 46 -2.55 -16.58 -11.24
C GLY A 46 -2.56 -15.28 -10.47
N SER A 47 -1.66 -14.34 -10.78
CA SER A 47 -1.59 -13.05 -10.08
C SER A 47 -2.87 -12.23 -10.28
N THR A 48 -3.22 -11.43 -9.27
CA THR A 48 -4.39 -10.56 -9.30
C THR A 48 -4.08 -9.13 -8.87
N GLU A 49 -4.86 -8.19 -9.39
CA GLU A 49 -4.87 -6.80 -8.97
C GLU A 49 -6.33 -6.38 -8.77
N THR A 50 -6.66 -5.82 -7.60
CA THR A 50 -8.00 -5.30 -7.30
C THR A 50 -7.92 -3.82 -7.04
N ILE A 51 -8.56 -3.04 -7.91
CA ILE A 51 -8.69 -1.58 -7.80
C ILE A 51 -10.04 -1.30 -7.14
N THR A 52 -10.06 -0.52 -6.06
CA THR A 52 -11.28 -0.24 -5.27
C THR A 52 -11.49 1.26 -5.10
N ASP A 53 -12.69 1.70 -5.41
CA ASP A 53 -13.23 3.04 -5.19
C ASP A 53 -14.24 2.95 -4.02
N THR A 54 -13.83 3.30 -2.82
CA THR A 54 -14.65 3.12 -1.61
C THR A 54 -15.74 4.17 -1.46
N ASP A 55 -15.59 5.35 -2.07
CA ASP A 55 -16.54 6.46 -1.93
C ASP A 55 -17.46 6.69 -3.16
N GLY A 56 -17.14 6.04 -4.28
CA GLY A 56 -17.92 6.04 -5.52
C GLY A 56 -17.72 7.28 -6.38
N ASP A 57 -16.64 8.04 -6.21
CA ASP A 57 -16.36 9.25 -6.99
C ASP A 57 -15.73 8.98 -8.37
N GLY A 58 -15.33 7.73 -8.63
CA GLY A 58 -14.72 7.26 -9.86
C GLY A 58 -13.18 7.31 -9.87
N VAL A 59 -12.55 7.63 -8.74
CA VAL A 59 -11.11 7.56 -8.49
C VAL A 59 -10.83 6.38 -7.54
N ALA A 60 -9.65 5.77 -7.68
CA ALA A 60 -9.29 4.62 -6.86
C ALA A 60 -8.75 5.09 -5.51
N ASP A 61 -9.33 4.60 -4.42
CA ASP A 61 -8.83 4.83 -3.05
C ASP A 61 -7.78 3.78 -2.65
N MET A 62 -7.85 2.60 -3.26
CA MET A 62 -7.00 1.46 -2.91
C MET A 62 -6.74 0.54 -4.10
N VAL A 63 -5.53 -0.02 -4.15
CA VAL A 63 -5.16 -1.11 -5.05
C VAL A 63 -4.50 -2.23 -4.25
N THR A 64 -5.03 -3.45 -4.32
CA THR A 64 -4.40 -4.64 -3.73
C THR A 64 -3.78 -5.50 -4.82
N GLN A 65 -2.58 -6.02 -4.59
CA GLN A 65 -1.83 -6.84 -5.54
C GLN A 65 -1.44 -8.16 -4.89
N ASP A 66 -1.78 -9.24 -5.58
CA ASP A 66 -1.39 -10.62 -5.31
C ASP A 66 -0.50 -11.07 -6.48
N PHE A 67 0.80 -11.10 -6.27
CA PHE A 67 1.80 -11.39 -7.29
C PHE A 67 1.98 -12.87 -7.55
N ASP A 68 1.74 -13.72 -6.55
CA ASP A 68 2.03 -15.15 -6.63
C ASP A 68 0.80 -16.05 -6.84
N GLY A 69 -0.40 -15.46 -6.72
CA GLY A 69 -1.69 -16.08 -6.98
C GLY A 69 -2.18 -16.97 -5.84
N ASP A 70 -1.66 -16.83 -4.63
CA ASP A 70 -2.08 -17.62 -3.47
C ASP A 70 -3.40 -17.12 -2.82
N GLY A 71 -3.85 -15.93 -3.23
CA GLY A 71 -5.07 -15.29 -2.77
C GLY A 71 -4.90 -14.34 -1.58
N ASN A 72 -3.68 -14.17 -1.08
CA ASN A 72 -3.29 -13.11 -0.15
C ASN A 72 -2.70 -11.93 -0.92
N ALA A 73 -2.71 -10.75 -0.32
CA ALA A 73 -2.15 -9.57 -0.97
C ALA A 73 -0.70 -9.37 -0.52
N ASP A 74 0.26 -9.43 -1.45
CA ASP A 74 1.67 -9.06 -1.20
C ASP A 74 1.86 -7.54 -1.03
N ALA A 75 0.97 -6.75 -1.65
CA ALA A 75 1.04 -5.30 -1.61
C ALA A 75 -0.34 -4.64 -1.59
N ILE A 76 -0.44 -3.55 -0.84
CA ILE A 76 -1.63 -2.68 -0.81
C ILE A 76 -1.16 -1.25 -1.01
N LEU A 77 -1.69 -0.59 -2.04
CA LEU A 77 -1.50 0.84 -2.27
C LEU A 77 -2.77 1.58 -1.86
N VAL A 78 -2.62 2.74 -1.22
CA VAL A 78 -3.74 3.51 -0.64
C VAL A 78 -3.55 5.00 -0.94
N ASP A 79 -4.63 5.68 -1.32
CA ASP A 79 -4.76 7.13 -1.28
C ASP A 79 -5.29 7.50 0.11
N THR A 80 -4.42 8.04 0.97
CA THR A 80 -4.77 8.28 2.37
C THR A 80 -5.32 9.68 2.62
N ASP A 81 -5.07 10.62 1.72
CA ASP A 81 -5.54 12.00 1.84
C ASP A 81 -6.73 12.36 0.91
N GLY A 82 -7.05 11.49 -0.04
CA GLY A 82 -8.19 11.57 -0.95
C GLY A 82 -7.98 12.59 -2.07
N ASP A 83 -6.74 12.84 -2.50
CA ASP A 83 -6.43 13.76 -3.59
C ASP A 83 -6.48 13.10 -4.99
N GLY A 84 -6.63 11.78 -5.03
CA GLY A 84 -6.69 10.94 -6.21
C GLY A 84 -5.36 10.31 -6.63
N HIS A 85 -4.33 10.46 -5.80
CA HIS A 85 -3.03 9.80 -5.96
C HIS A 85 -2.77 8.82 -4.82
N LEU A 86 -2.38 7.58 -5.17
CA LEU A 86 -1.96 6.60 -4.16
C LEU A 86 -0.64 7.08 -3.54
N ASP A 87 -0.65 7.35 -2.23
CA ASP A 87 0.46 7.95 -1.48
C ASP A 87 1.16 6.95 -0.54
N THR A 88 0.52 5.81 -0.26
CA THR A 88 1.01 4.84 0.72
C THR A 88 1.07 3.46 0.09
N ILE A 89 2.16 2.72 0.33
CA ILE A 89 2.30 1.30 0.00
C ILE A 89 2.58 0.48 1.26
N LEU A 90 1.85 -0.61 1.45
CA LEU A 90 2.06 -1.63 2.48
C LEU A 90 2.55 -2.91 1.81
N ARG A 91 3.49 -3.61 2.43
CA ARG A 91 4.10 -4.85 1.93
C ARG A 91 4.10 -5.94 3.00
N ASP A 92 3.63 -7.12 2.62
CA ASP A 92 3.84 -8.37 3.34
C ASP A 92 4.71 -9.23 2.39
N TYR A 93 5.98 -9.45 2.75
CA TYR A 93 6.95 -10.17 1.90
C TYR A 93 6.99 -11.67 2.20
N ASP A 94 6.51 -12.10 3.36
CA ASP A 94 6.57 -13.49 3.80
C ASP A 94 5.18 -14.15 3.95
N ASP A 95 4.13 -13.42 3.57
CA ASP A 95 2.72 -13.82 3.55
C ASP A 95 2.22 -14.32 4.90
N ASN A 96 2.74 -13.76 5.98
CA ASN A 96 2.36 -14.14 7.34
C ASN A 96 1.12 -13.37 7.84
N GLY A 97 0.62 -12.40 7.08
CA GLY A 97 -0.54 -11.56 7.39
C GLY A 97 -0.21 -10.33 8.24
N THR A 98 1.08 -10.02 8.44
CA THR A 98 1.57 -8.79 9.08
C THR A 98 2.37 -7.98 8.07
N ILE A 99 2.33 -6.65 8.21
CA ILE A 99 3.02 -5.76 7.28
C ILE A 99 4.49 -5.67 7.67
N ASP A 100 5.38 -6.09 6.79
CA ASP A 100 6.83 -6.01 6.95
C ASP A 100 7.35 -4.60 6.64
N ALA A 101 6.72 -3.88 5.71
CA ALA A 101 7.15 -2.56 5.32
C ALA A 101 6.01 -1.63 4.88
N VAL A 102 6.18 -0.35 5.19
CA VAL A 102 5.35 0.76 4.69
C VAL A 102 6.24 1.76 3.95
N GLY A 103 5.80 2.21 2.78
CA GLY A 103 6.37 3.34 2.05
C GLY A 103 5.34 4.47 1.94
N ILE A 104 5.76 5.72 2.07
CA ILE A 104 4.90 6.91 1.97
C ILE A 104 5.56 7.92 1.03
N ASP A 105 4.84 8.35 0.00
CA ASP A 105 5.10 9.54 -0.83
C ASP A 105 4.25 10.69 -0.27
N SER A 106 4.85 11.52 0.58
CA SER A 106 4.14 12.55 1.34
C SER A 106 3.99 13.88 0.59
N ASN A 107 4.64 14.03 -0.57
CA ASN A 107 4.59 15.24 -1.38
C ASN A 107 3.97 15.03 -2.78
N ALA A 108 3.55 13.79 -3.08
CA ALA A 108 2.93 13.35 -4.32
C ALA A 108 3.79 13.59 -5.58
N ASP A 109 5.12 13.50 -5.45
CA ASP A 109 6.04 13.65 -6.58
C ASP A 109 6.39 12.33 -7.28
N GLY A 110 5.92 11.20 -6.74
CA GLY A 110 6.14 9.85 -7.23
C GLY A 110 7.38 9.17 -6.65
N LEU A 111 8.09 9.80 -5.71
CA LEU A 111 9.18 9.21 -4.94
C LEU A 111 8.72 8.93 -3.51
N ILE A 112 9.19 7.82 -2.95
CA ILE A 112 8.90 7.48 -1.56
C ILE A 112 9.80 8.32 -0.65
N ASP A 113 9.18 9.07 0.24
CA ASP A 113 9.83 9.93 1.22
C ASP A 113 10.17 9.20 2.50
N ILE A 114 9.30 8.27 2.93
CA ILE A 114 9.44 7.56 4.20
C ILE A 114 9.28 6.07 3.96
N VAL A 115 10.21 5.28 4.48
CA VAL A 115 10.08 3.82 4.55
C VAL A 115 10.18 3.37 6.01
N GLY A 116 9.15 2.72 6.52
CA GLY A 116 9.15 2.02 7.80
C GLY A 116 9.24 0.51 7.58
N THR A 117 10.01 -0.21 8.39
CA THR A 117 10.10 -1.68 8.35
C THR A 117 9.95 -2.30 9.73
N ASP A 118 9.14 -3.33 9.83
CA ASP A 118 9.06 -4.27 10.96
C ASP A 118 9.85 -5.53 10.56
N THR A 119 11.02 -5.74 11.16
CA THR A 119 11.94 -6.83 10.79
C THR A 119 11.70 -8.08 11.65
N ASN A 120 10.97 -7.97 12.75
CA ASN A 120 10.75 -9.05 13.69
C ASN A 120 9.29 -9.56 13.73
N ALA A 121 8.40 -8.91 12.97
CA ALA A 121 6.98 -9.19 12.84
C ALA A 121 6.21 -9.13 14.17
N ASP A 122 6.59 -8.20 15.06
CA ASP A 122 5.90 -7.96 16.32
C ASP A 122 4.79 -6.89 16.24
N GLY A 123 4.66 -6.24 15.07
CA GLY A 123 3.68 -5.21 14.76
C GLY A 123 4.15 -3.78 15.09
N TYR A 124 5.39 -3.59 15.53
CA TYR A 124 6.01 -2.28 15.71
C TYR A 124 7.10 -2.04 14.66
N VAL A 125 7.29 -0.77 14.29
CA VAL A 125 8.31 -0.39 13.30
C VAL A 125 9.68 -0.35 13.95
N ASP A 126 10.62 -1.11 13.38
CA ASP A 126 12.00 -1.22 13.87
C ASP A 126 12.92 -0.18 13.27
N THR A 127 12.72 0.16 11.99
CA THR A 127 13.55 1.12 11.28
C THR A 127 12.68 2.04 10.45
N VAL A 128 12.98 3.34 10.50
CA VAL A 128 12.45 4.34 9.57
C VAL A 128 13.61 4.98 8.83
N VAL A 129 13.51 5.04 7.51
CA VAL A 129 14.40 5.81 6.63
C VAL A 129 13.56 6.92 6.02
N ALA A 130 14.06 8.16 6.06
CA ALA A 130 13.34 9.32 5.55
C ALA A 130 14.22 10.22 4.69
N ASP A 131 13.65 10.73 3.59
CA ASP A 131 14.09 11.91 2.87
C ASP A 131 13.28 13.11 3.38
N THR A 132 13.87 13.90 4.26
CA THR A 132 13.14 15.01 4.90
C THR A 132 13.07 16.28 4.05
N ASN A 133 13.78 16.32 2.92
CA ASN A 133 13.83 17.50 2.05
C ASN A 133 13.36 17.25 0.61
N PHE A 134 12.93 16.03 0.31
CA PHE A 134 12.24 15.64 -0.92
C PHE A 134 13.08 15.80 -2.18
N ASN A 135 14.32 15.33 -2.14
CA ASN A 135 15.22 15.38 -3.28
C ASN A 135 15.55 14.00 -3.88
N GLY A 136 14.98 12.94 -3.32
CA GLY A 136 15.19 11.55 -3.68
C GLY A 136 16.34 10.87 -2.94
N THR A 137 16.98 11.54 -1.98
CA THR A 137 18.10 11.01 -1.18
C THR A 137 17.72 11.02 0.30
N PRO A 138 17.61 9.85 0.95
CA PRO A 138 17.33 9.81 2.38
C PRO A 138 18.43 10.46 3.22
N ASP A 139 18.03 11.31 4.15
CA ASP A 139 18.91 12.10 5.03
C ASP A 139 18.69 11.79 6.52
N MET A 140 17.77 10.89 6.85
CA MET A 140 17.47 10.49 8.22
C MET A 140 17.22 8.98 8.34
N VAL A 141 17.73 8.40 9.43
CA VAL A 141 17.44 7.02 9.84
C VAL A 141 17.09 7.00 11.32
N VAL A 142 16.01 6.31 11.67
CA VAL A 142 15.53 6.08 13.04
C VAL A 142 15.49 4.58 13.27
N GLN A 143 15.90 4.11 14.45
CA GLN A 143 15.91 2.69 14.80
C GLN A 143 15.43 2.43 16.23
N ASP A 144 14.56 1.43 16.38
CA ASP A 144 14.40 0.63 17.58
C ASP A 144 15.31 -0.60 17.43
N THR A 145 16.36 -0.67 18.24
CA THR A 145 17.37 -1.73 18.13
C THR A 145 17.10 -2.91 19.06
N ASN A 146 16.18 -2.73 20.00
CA ASN A 146 15.89 -3.70 21.04
C ASN A 146 14.48 -4.30 20.95
N PHE A 147 13.65 -3.74 20.04
CA PHE A 147 12.31 -4.19 19.70
C PHE A 147 11.32 -4.05 20.87
N ASP A 148 11.32 -2.88 21.51
CA ASP A 148 10.35 -2.54 22.56
C ASP A 148 9.31 -1.49 22.14
N GLY A 149 9.30 -1.13 20.85
CA GLY A 149 8.44 -0.13 20.25
C GLY A 149 8.88 1.31 20.57
N ARG A 150 10.13 1.51 21.01
CA ARG A 150 10.70 2.82 21.32
C ARG A 150 11.95 3.07 20.50
N VAL A 151 12.13 4.32 20.11
CA VAL A 151 13.31 4.74 19.35
C VAL A 151 14.55 4.72 20.26
N ASP A 152 15.55 3.96 19.84
CA ASP A 152 16.87 3.89 20.49
C ASP A 152 17.88 4.83 19.83
N LEU A 153 17.75 5.03 18.51
CA LEU A 153 18.76 5.72 17.70
C LEU A 153 18.11 6.59 16.62
N ILE A 154 18.67 7.79 16.45
CA ILE A 154 18.40 8.66 15.28
C ILE A 154 19.74 9.07 14.69
N ALA A 155 19.94 8.87 13.40
CA ALA A 155 21.08 9.36 12.64
C ALA A 155 20.61 10.29 11.53
N THR A 156 21.33 11.39 11.30
CA THR A 156 21.02 12.35 10.23
C THR A 156 22.25 12.66 9.39
N ASP A 157 22.10 12.76 8.07
CA ASP A 157 23.07 13.26 7.09
C ASP A 157 22.38 14.37 6.28
N ALA A 158 22.15 15.53 6.91
CA ALA A 158 21.32 16.61 6.37
C ALA A 158 22.00 17.36 5.21
N ASN A 159 23.30 17.14 5.01
CA ASN A 159 24.04 17.70 3.89
C ASN A 159 24.24 16.69 2.74
N GLU A 160 23.80 15.44 2.94
CA GLU A 160 23.84 14.31 2.00
C GLU A 160 25.21 14.06 1.38
N ASN A 161 26.27 14.28 2.15
CA ASN A 161 27.63 14.04 1.67
C ASN A 161 28.07 12.57 1.84
N GLY A 162 27.21 11.72 2.40
CA GLY A 162 27.47 10.31 2.69
C GLY A 162 28.19 10.08 4.03
N VAL A 163 28.37 11.12 4.83
CA VAL A 163 28.91 11.07 6.19
C VAL A 163 27.84 11.58 7.13
N THR A 164 27.36 10.70 8.02
CA THR A 164 26.42 11.08 9.08
C THR A 164 26.91 12.32 9.84
N ASP A 165 26.05 13.32 9.95
CA ASP A 165 26.30 14.55 10.69
C ASP A 165 26.26 14.30 12.20
N GLN A 166 25.19 13.68 12.67
CA GLN A 166 24.99 13.40 14.09
C GLN A 166 24.22 12.11 14.34
N VAL A 167 24.43 11.55 15.53
CA VAL A 167 23.67 10.42 16.06
C VAL A 167 23.15 10.76 17.46
N ILE A 168 21.86 10.67 17.65
CA ILE A 168 21.16 10.76 18.93
C ILE A 168 20.89 9.34 19.42
N ARG A 169 21.10 9.08 20.72
CA ARG A 169 20.91 7.75 21.32
C ARG A 169 20.16 7.84 22.64
N ASP A 170 19.19 6.97 22.82
CA ASP A 170 18.76 6.49 24.13
C ASP A 170 19.60 5.25 24.45
N THR A 171 20.33 5.26 25.57
CA THR A 171 21.23 4.16 25.94
C THR A 171 20.67 3.29 27.06
N ASN A 172 19.56 3.73 27.66
CA ASN A 172 18.92 3.05 28.77
C ASN A 172 17.50 2.58 28.42
N ASN A 173 17.01 2.94 27.24
CA ASN A 173 15.77 2.51 26.59
C ASN A 173 14.54 2.93 27.43
N ASP A 174 14.55 4.16 27.96
CA ASP A 174 13.41 4.76 28.65
C ASP A 174 12.54 5.64 27.74
N GLY A 175 12.90 5.75 26.46
CA GLY A 175 12.28 6.58 25.45
C GLY A 175 12.75 8.04 25.48
N VAL A 176 13.81 8.35 26.22
CA VAL A 176 14.41 9.69 26.29
C VAL A 176 15.87 9.62 25.85
N ALA A 177 16.23 10.50 24.91
CA ALA A 177 17.61 10.56 24.44
C ALA A 177 18.61 10.92 25.57
N ASP A 178 19.67 10.12 25.66
CA ASP A 178 20.78 10.29 26.61
C ASP A 178 21.96 11.06 26.02
N GLN A 179 22.24 10.85 24.73
CA GLN A 179 23.46 11.33 24.08
C GLN A 179 23.21 11.90 22.69
N VAL A 180 24.02 12.90 22.33
CA VAL A 180 24.15 13.41 20.96
C VAL A 180 25.63 13.41 20.59
N ASN A 181 25.98 12.72 19.52
CA ASN A 181 27.32 12.63 18.98
C ASN A 181 27.38 13.32 17.61
N TYR A 182 28.22 14.33 17.45
CA TYR A 182 28.48 14.99 16.16
C TYR A 182 29.66 14.31 15.47
N ILE A 183 29.40 13.66 14.34
CA ILE A 183 30.33 12.79 13.63
C ILE A 183 31.03 13.54 12.49
N ASP A 184 30.30 14.29 11.66
CA ASP A 184 30.89 15.09 10.59
C ASP A 184 31.45 16.43 11.14
N PRO A 185 32.76 16.69 11.03
CA PRO A 185 33.36 17.95 11.46
C PRO A 185 32.84 19.18 10.70
N THR A 186 32.30 19.03 9.50
CA THR A 186 31.84 20.13 8.64
C THR A 186 30.50 20.71 9.09
N THR A 187 29.69 19.91 9.78
CA THR A 187 28.39 20.28 10.35
C THR A 187 28.39 20.31 11.88
N ASN A 188 29.49 19.88 12.52
CA ASN A 188 29.63 19.90 13.97
C ASN A 188 29.58 21.34 14.54
N PRO A 189 28.59 21.69 15.38
CA PRO A 189 28.42 23.04 15.92
C PRO A 189 29.52 23.44 16.93
N TYR A 190 30.36 22.49 17.34
CA TYR A 190 31.49 22.69 18.24
C TYR A 190 32.85 22.62 17.53
N ALA A 191 32.87 22.41 16.21
CA ALA A 191 34.12 22.49 15.44
C ALA A 191 34.69 23.91 15.51
N ALA A 192 35.99 24.03 15.79
CA ALA A 192 36.65 25.32 15.78
C ALA A 192 36.80 25.81 14.33
N SER A 193 36.34 27.04 14.07
CA SER A 193 36.51 27.76 12.79
C SER A 193 37.95 28.14 12.49
#